data_AF-A0A351AQU6-F1
#
_entry.id   AF-A0A351AQU6-F1
#
_cell.length_a   1.000
_cell.length_b   1.000
_cell.length_c   1.000
_cell.angle_alpha   90.00
_cell.angle_beta   90.00
_cell.angle_gamma   90.00
#
_symmetry.space_group_name_H-M   'P 1'
#
loop_
_entity.id
_entity.type
_entity.pdbx_description
1 polymer ?
#
loop_
_entity_poly.entity_id
_entity_poly.type
_entity_poly.pdbx_seq_one_letter_code
_entity_poly.pdbx_strand_id
1 'polypeptide(L)'
;MRKYIFIFLSLGLLAVGANPLFAQHRADRQNLENEDSFSMIVLGDPQTYNKYDINQPIFELCTAWIADNVDHLNIKAVLCTGDLVEQNENIKMNRKMVNQTSREMWEAASRSLSRLDGKVPYIISCGNHDYGYKTA
;
A
#
# COMPACT_ATOMS: atom_id res chain seq x y z
N MET A 1 1.34 -18.15 52.05
CA MET A 1 1.83 -16.86 51.52
C MET A 1 2.28 -16.95 50.05
N ARG A 2 3.16 -17.88 49.66
CA ARG A 2 3.65 -18.03 48.26
C ARG A 2 2.56 -18.22 47.19
N LYS A 3 1.49 -19.00 47.47
CA LYS A 3 0.37 -19.24 46.53
C LYS A 3 -0.47 -17.99 46.26
N TYR A 4 -0.68 -17.15 47.28
CA TYR A 4 -1.41 -15.90 47.13
C TYR A 4 -0.61 -14.85 46.35
N ILE A 5 0.72 -14.83 46.52
CA ILE A 5 1.62 -13.96 45.73
C ILE A 5 1.50 -14.27 44.23
N PHE A 6 1.49 -15.55 43.83
CA PHE A 6 1.33 -15.91 42.42
C PHE A 6 -0.04 -15.52 41.86
N ILE A 7 -1.12 -15.68 42.64
CA ILE A 7 -2.48 -15.28 42.23
C ILE A 7 -2.57 -13.76 42.05
N PHE A 8 -2.03 -12.98 43.00
CA PHE A 8 -1.98 -11.52 42.90
C PHE A 8 -1.11 -11.05 41.72
N LEU A 9 0.00 -11.74 41.42
CA LEU A 9 0.84 -11.43 40.26
C LEU A 9 0.10 -11.69 38.94
N SER A 10 -0.62 -12.81 38.84
CA SER A 10 -1.41 -13.15 37.64
C SER A 10 -2.60 -12.21 37.42
N LEU A 11 -3.28 -11.77 38.49
CA LEU A 11 -4.35 -10.77 38.40
C LEU A 11 -3.80 -9.39 38.01
N GLY A 12 -2.60 -9.02 38.49
CA GLY A 12 -1.91 -7.80 38.08
C GLY A 12 -1.54 -7.80 36.59
N LEU A 13 -1.04 -8.92 36.06
CA LEU A 13 -0.74 -9.08 34.63
C LEU A 13 -2.00 -8.99 33.74
N LEU A 14 -3.13 -9.55 34.17
CA LEU A 14 -4.42 -9.40 33.49
C LEU A 14 -4.95 -7.95 33.53
N ALA A 15 -4.76 -7.24 34.64
CA ALA A 15 -5.18 -5.84 34.78
C ALA A 15 -4.32 -4.86 33.95
N VAL A 16 -3.01 -5.13 33.79
CA VAL A 16 -2.12 -4.35 32.92
C VAL A 16 -2.44 -4.59 31.43
N GLY A 17 -2.86 -5.80 31.06
CA GLY A 17 -3.25 -6.16 29.70
C GLY A 17 -4.55 -5.55 29.17
N ALA A 18 -5.35 -4.85 30.00
CA ALA A 18 -6.61 -4.22 29.59
C ALA A 18 -6.45 -2.81 29.00
N ASN A 19 -5.27 -2.18 29.15
CA ASN A 19 -5.00 -0.82 28.66
C ASN A 19 -4.59 -0.65 27.16
N PRO A 20 -4.37 -1.68 26.31
CA PRO A 20 -4.04 -1.44 24.91
C PRO A 20 -5.28 -1.22 24.02
N LEU A 21 -6.51 -1.45 24.50
CA LEU A 21 -7.72 -1.35 23.66
C LEU A 21 -8.01 0.06 23.13
N PHE A 22 -7.51 1.10 23.81
CA PHE A 22 -7.73 2.51 23.43
C PHE A 22 -6.45 3.23 22.98
N ALA A 23 -5.31 2.53 22.89
CA ALA A 23 -4.03 3.14 22.51
C ALA A 23 -3.88 3.32 20.99
N GLN A 24 -4.61 2.52 20.18
CA GLN A 24 -4.63 2.66 18.73
C GLN A 24 -5.76 3.59 18.30
N HIS A 25 -5.54 4.90 18.39
CA HIS A 25 -6.38 5.86 17.70
C HIS A 25 -6.03 5.82 16.21
N ARG A 26 -6.99 5.49 15.35
CA ARG A 26 -6.80 5.60 13.90
C ARG A 26 -6.61 7.08 13.57
N ALA A 27 -5.64 7.40 12.72
CA ALA A 27 -5.45 8.76 12.23
C ALA A 27 -6.76 9.34 11.66
N ASP A 28 -6.91 10.66 11.71
CA ASP A 28 -8.08 11.36 11.18
C ASP A 28 -8.44 10.86 9.79
N ARG A 29 -9.59 10.18 9.69
CA ARG A 29 -10.10 9.70 8.41
C ARG A 29 -10.71 10.86 7.66
N GLN A 30 -10.50 10.85 6.35
CA GLN A 30 -11.25 11.72 5.45
C GLN A 30 -12.71 11.25 5.42
N ASN A 31 -13.65 12.18 5.30
CA ASN A 31 -15.08 11.90 5.19
C ASN A 31 -15.63 12.59 3.94
N LEU A 32 -16.70 12.03 3.39
CA LEU A 32 -17.48 12.74 2.38
C LEU A 32 -18.25 13.89 3.03
N GLU A 33 -18.25 15.06 2.42
CA GLU A 33 -19.13 16.16 2.85
C GLU A 33 -20.61 15.85 2.61
N ASN A 34 -20.90 15.06 1.56
CA ASN A 34 -22.23 14.54 1.23
C ASN A 34 -22.14 13.01 1.12
N GLU A 35 -22.90 12.30 1.95
CA GLU A 35 -22.91 10.83 2.02
C GLU A 35 -23.42 10.15 0.73
N ASP A 36 -24.18 10.87 -0.11
CA ASP A 36 -24.66 10.37 -1.41
C ASP A 36 -23.61 10.49 -2.53
N SER A 37 -22.51 11.20 -2.29
CA SER A 37 -21.42 11.37 -3.26
C SER A 37 -20.57 10.10 -3.40
N PHE A 38 -19.76 10.05 -4.44
CA PHE A 38 -18.76 9.00 -4.64
C PHE A 38 -17.37 9.58 -4.90
N SER A 39 -16.36 8.74 -4.69
CA SER A 39 -14.96 9.10 -4.97
C SER A 39 -14.38 8.27 -6.11
N MET A 40 -13.43 8.86 -6.83
CA MET A 40 -12.50 8.15 -7.70
C MET A 40 -11.08 8.54 -7.30
N ILE A 41 -10.20 7.55 -7.19
CA ILE A 41 -8.80 7.78 -6.81
C ILE A 41 -7.92 7.76 -8.07
N VAL A 42 -7.01 8.72 -8.17
CA VAL A 42 -6.00 8.78 -9.23
C VAL A 42 -4.62 8.56 -8.61
N LEU A 43 -3.94 7.50 -9.06
CA LEU A 43 -2.57 7.16 -8.70
C LEU A 43 -1.65 7.61 -9.83
N GLY A 44 -0.77 8.57 -9.51
CA GLY A 44 0.29 9.03 -10.41
C GLY A 44 1.48 8.08 -10.46
N ASP A 45 2.18 8.12 -11.59
CA ASP A 45 3.38 7.38 -12.02
C ASP A 45 4.24 6.78 -10.88
N PRO A 46 4.04 5.50 -10.51
CA PRO A 46 4.72 4.90 -9.36
C PRO A 46 6.13 4.37 -9.69
N GLN A 47 6.66 4.57 -10.90
CA GLN A 47 7.99 4.09 -11.33
C GLN A 47 9.10 4.41 -10.32
N THR A 48 9.04 5.57 -9.67
CA THR A 48 10.04 6.00 -8.68
C THR A 48 9.92 5.25 -7.35
N TYR A 49 8.72 4.79 -7.00
CA TYR A 49 8.51 3.89 -5.86
C TYR A 49 9.00 2.48 -6.17
N ASN A 50 8.79 2.02 -7.41
CA ASN A 50 9.12 0.65 -7.79
C ASN A 50 10.60 0.45 -8.13
N LYS A 51 11.35 1.47 -8.57
CA LYS A 51 12.76 1.30 -8.97
C LYS A 51 13.77 1.11 -7.84
N TYR A 52 13.37 1.41 -6.60
CA TYR A 52 14.16 1.21 -5.40
C TYR A 52 13.38 0.36 -4.40
N ASP A 53 13.96 -0.78 -3.97
CA ASP A 53 13.30 -1.73 -3.08
C ASP A 53 12.82 -1.09 -1.76
N ILE A 54 13.62 -0.18 -1.21
CA ILE A 54 13.29 0.61 -0.02
C ILE A 54 12.05 1.53 -0.20
N ASN A 55 11.72 1.91 -1.43
CA ASN A 55 10.59 2.80 -1.72
C ASN A 55 9.30 2.05 -2.06
N GLN A 56 9.36 0.76 -2.39
CA GLN A 56 8.17 -0.04 -2.74
C GLN A 56 7.04 0.04 -1.70
N PRO A 57 7.32 0.09 -0.38
CA PRO A 57 6.27 0.23 0.62
C PRO A 57 5.39 1.47 0.46
N ILE A 58 5.84 2.51 -0.25
CA ILE A 58 5.03 3.71 -0.51
C ILE A 58 3.83 3.36 -1.41
N PHE A 59 4.05 2.62 -2.49
CA PHE A 59 2.97 2.25 -3.41
C PHE A 59 2.03 1.21 -2.77
N GLU A 60 2.58 0.29 -1.97
CA GLU A 60 1.78 -0.61 -1.12
C GLU A 60 0.94 0.16 -0.09
N LEU A 61 1.48 1.22 0.53
CA LEU A 61 0.75 2.04 1.48
C LEU A 61 -0.41 2.78 0.79
N CYS A 62 -0.20 3.34 -0.39
CA CYS A 62 -1.28 3.99 -1.16
C CYS A 62 -2.43 3.03 -1.45
N THR A 63 -2.11 1.84 -1.98
CA THR A 63 -3.11 0.82 -2.33
C THR A 63 -3.78 0.20 -1.10
N ALA A 64 -3.04 0.03 0.00
CA ALA A 64 -3.60 -0.40 1.29
C ALA A 64 -4.55 0.65 1.87
N TRP A 65 -4.20 1.94 1.80
CA TRP A 65 -5.08 3.03 2.23
C TRP A 65 -6.36 3.07 1.39
N ILE A 66 -6.27 2.91 0.07
CA ILE A 66 -7.46 2.84 -0.79
C ILE A 66 -8.34 1.67 -0.36
N ALA A 67 -7.76 0.47 -0.23
CA ALA A 67 -8.49 -0.73 0.15
C ALA A 67 -9.22 -0.61 1.49
N ASP A 68 -8.63 0.09 2.46
CA ASP A 68 -9.19 0.35 3.79
C ASP A 68 -10.25 1.47 3.82
N ASN A 69 -10.40 2.22 2.72
CA ASN A 69 -11.34 3.34 2.62
C ASN A 69 -12.40 3.18 1.51
N VAL A 70 -12.44 2.04 0.81
CA VAL A 70 -13.40 1.80 -0.29
C VAL A 70 -14.83 2.11 0.14
N ASP A 71 -15.31 1.47 1.21
CA ASP A 71 -16.69 1.62 1.68
C ASP A 71 -16.92 3.01 2.30
N HIS A 72 -15.97 3.48 3.10
CA HIS A 72 -16.09 4.72 3.85
C HIS A 72 -16.15 5.98 2.96
N LEU A 73 -15.38 6.00 1.87
CA LEU A 73 -15.32 7.11 0.93
C LEU A 73 -16.14 6.87 -0.35
N ASN A 74 -16.94 5.80 -0.36
CA ASN A 74 -17.72 5.36 -1.52
C ASN A 74 -16.87 5.36 -2.81
N ILE A 75 -15.68 4.75 -2.75
CA ILE A 75 -14.73 4.73 -3.88
C ILE A 75 -15.27 3.79 -4.96
N LYS A 76 -15.55 4.32 -6.15
CA LYS A 76 -16.10 3.53 -7.27
C LYS A 76 -15.06 3.03 -8.24
N ALA A 77 -13.91 3.70 -8.33
CA ALA A 77 -12.83 3.32 -9.23
C ALA A 77 -11.49 3.89 -8.76
N VAL A 78 -10.43 3.21 -9.20
CA VAL A 78 -9.04 3.68 -9.11
C VAL A 78 -8.45 3.75 -10.51
N LEU A 79 -7.78 4.85 -10.86
CA LEU A 79 -7.01 4.97 -12.10
C LEU A 79 -5.54 5.11 -11.76
N CYS A 80 -4.70 4.19 -12.24
CA CYS A 80 -3.26 4.37 -12.31
C CYS A 80 -2.90 4.91 -13.70
N THR A 81 -2.20 6.04 -13.74
CA THR A 81 -1.88 6.76 -14.99
C THR A 81 -0.85 6.05 -15.88
N GLY A 82 -0.17 5.04 -15.33
CA GLY A 82 0.88 4.28 -16.00
C GLY A 82 2.23 4.51 -15.36
N ASP A 83 3.30 4.21 -16.10
CA ASP A 83 4.68 4.31 -15.64
C ASP A 83 4.86 3.51 -14.34
N LEU A 84 4.47 2.23 -14.39
CA LEU A 84 4.57 1.29 -13.29
C LEU A 84 6.03 0.93 -12.99
N VAL A 85 6.88 0.90 -14.01
CA VAL A 85 8.30 0.55 -13.89
C VAL A 85 9.17 1.65 -14.47
N GLU A 86 10.40 1.80 -13.98
CA GLU A 86 11.36 2.76 -14.56
C GLU A 86 12.02 2.19 -15.82
N GLN A 87 12.22 0.87 -15.89
CA GLN A 87 12.81 0.18 -17.04
C GLN A 87 12.05 -1.10 -17.36
N ASN A 88 11.40 -1.11 -18.53
CA ASN A 88 10.73 -2.29 -19.06
C ASN A 88 11.68 -3.18 -19.87
N GLU A 89 11.51 -4.51 -19.73
CA GLU A 89 12.23 -5.57 -20.43
C GLU A 89 13.77 -5.48 -20.40
N ASN A 90 14.36 -4.70 -19.48
CA ASN A 90 15.80 -4.56 -19.41
C ASN A 90 16.45 -5.81 -18.77
N ILE A 91 17.15 -6.59 -19.60
CA ILE A 91 17.84 -7.83 -19.21
C ILE A 91 18.99 -7.54 -18.23
N LYS A 92 19.65 -6.37 -18.34
CA LYS A 92 20.78 -6.00 -17.49
C LYS A 92 20.44 -4.79 -16.64
N MET A 93 20.37 -5.00 -15.33
CA MET A 93 20.11 -3.94 -14.35
C MET A 93 21.11 -2.78 -14.46
N ASN A 94 20.62 -1.56 -14.69
CA ASN A 94 21.43 -0.35 -14.67
C ASN A 94 21.54 0.20 -13.23
N ARG A 95 22.56 -0.26 -12.51
CA ARG A 95 22.84 0.11 -11.11
C ARG A 95 23.04 1.62 -10.85
N LYS A 96 23.19 2.44 -11.89
CA LYS A 96 23.28 3.90 -11.74
C LYS A 96 21.93 4.58 -11.55
N MET A 97 20.82 3.91 -11.91
CA MET A 97 19.48 4.51 -11.90
C MET A 97 18.43 3.68 -11.15
N VAL A 98 18.66 2.37 -11.01
CA VAL A 98 17.75 1.43 -10.35
C VAL A 98 18.56 0.42 -9.53
N ASN A 99 17.97 -0.16 -8.48
CA ASN A 99 18.58 -1.29 -7.75
C ASN A 99 17.85 -2.62 -7.96
N GLN A 100 16.92 -2.65 -8.92
CA GLN A 100 16.10 -3.80 -9.26
C GLN A 100 16.10 -4.08 -10.76
N THR A 101 15.87 -5.35 -11.09
CA THR A 101 15.58 -5.81 -12.44
C THR A 101 14.18 -5.39 -12.88
N SER A 102 13.93 -5.42 -14.19
CA SER A 102 12.59 -5.16 -14.74
C SER A 102 11.53 -6.09 -14.12
N ARG A 103 11.86 -7.37 -13.94
CA ARG A 103 11.00 -8.36 -13.29
C ARG A 103 10.65 -7.96 -11.85
N GLU A 104 11.64 -7.61 -11.04
CA GLU A 104 11.42 -7.24 -9.64
C GLU A 104 10.52 -5.99 -9.52
N MET A 105 10.69 -5.01 -10.42
CA MET A 105 9.83 -3.83 -10.46
C MET A 105 8.39 -4.18 -10.86
N TRP A 106 8.19 -5.04 -11.86
CA TRP A 106 6.86 -5.52 -12.25
C TRP A 106 6.17 -6.33 -11.14
N GLU A 107 6.93 -7.19 -10.45
CA GLU A 107 6.43 -7.94 -9.30
C GLU A 107 6.07 -6.99 -8.14
N ALA A 108 6.84 -5.93 -7.91
CA ALA A 108 6.51 -4.91 -6.90
C ALA A 108 5.23 -4.13 -7.23
N ALA A 109 5.09 -3.70 -8.48
CA ALA A 109 3.89 -3.04 -8.97
C ALA A 109 2.65 -3.95 -8.82
N SER A 110 2.78 -5.21 -9.26
CA SER A 110 1.72 -6.22 -9.16
C SER A 110 1.33 -6.51 -7.71
N ARG A 111 2.30 -6.70 -6.80
CA ARG A 111 2.03 -6.87 -5.36
C ARG A 111 1.25 -5.71 -4.77
N SER A 112 1.64 -4.48 -5.10
CA SER A 112 0.95 -3.27 -4.61
C SER A 112 -0.50 -3.23 -5.12
N LEU A 113 -0.71 -3.39 -6.43
CA LEU A 113 -2.05 -3.35 -7.03
C LEU A 113 -2.95 -4.49 -6.55
N SER A 114 -2.40 -5.66 -6.24
CA SER A 114 -3.18 -6.82 -5.75
C SER A 114 -3.95 -6.54 -4.46
N ARG A 115 -3.57 -5.51 -3.69
CA ARG A 115 -4.31 -5.06 -2.50
C ARG A 115 -5.76 -4.64 -2.83
N LEU A 116 -6.01 -4.24 -4.09
CA LEU A 116 -7.29 -3.79 -4.62
C LEU A 116 -8.11 -4.93 -5.25
N ASP A 117 -7.51 -6.10 -5.47
CA ASP A 117 -8.17 -7.25 -6.11
C ASP A 117 -9.43 -7.64 -5.35
N GLY A 118 -10.55 -7.74 -6.07
CA GLY A 118 -11.86 -8.08 -5.51
C GLY A 118 -12.47 -7.02 -4.59
N LYS A 119 -11.86 -5.84 -4.44
CA LYS A 119 -12.35 -4.77 -3.54
C LYS A 119 -12.91 -3.57 -4.31
N VAL A 120 -12.18 -3.08 -5.31
CA VAL A 120 -12.60 -1.93 -6.12
C VAL A 120 -12.11 -2.12 -7.56
N PRO A 121 -12.90 -1.78 -8.59
CA PRO A 121 -12.41 -1.75 -9.95
C PRO A 121 -11.22 -0.80 -10.08
N TYR A 122 -10.12 -1.27 -10.64
CA TYR A 122 -8.97 -0.44 -10.95
C TYR A 122 -8.60 -0.53 -12.43
N ILE A 123 -8.22 0.61 -12.99
CA ILE A 123 -7.82 0.80 -14.38
C ILE A 123 -6.34 1.15 -14.35
N ILE A 124 -5.56 0.43 -15.15
CA ILE A 124 -4.14 0.70 -15.34
C ILE A 124 -3.97 1.20 -16.77
N SER A 125 -3.68 2.49 -16.92
CA SER A 125 -3.16 3.01 -18.18
C SER A 125 -1.69 2.63 -18.31
N CYS A 126 -1.16 2.64 -19.53
CA CYS A 126 0.27 2.47 -19.74
C CYS A 126 0.94 3.82 -19.93
N GLY A 127 2.08 4.00 -19.29
CA GLY A 127 2.96 5.15 -19.45
C GLY A 127 4.10 4.86 -20.43
N ASN A 128 4.94 5.86 -20.70
CA ASN A 128 6.03 5.71 -21.67
C ASN A 128 7.17 4.79 -21.22
N HIS A 129 7.30 4.51 -19.92
CA HIS A 129 8.29 3.57 -19.37
C HIS A 129 7.80 2.13 -19.35
N ASP A 130 6.48 1.89 -19.47
CA ASP A 130 5.89 0.54 -19.47
C ASP A 130 6.08 -0.18 -20.82
N TYR A 131 6.49 0.55 -21.86
CA TYR A 131 6.62 0.03 -23.22
C TYR A 131 8.07 -0.10 -23.68
N GLY A 132 8.27 -1.11 -24.55
CA GLY A 132 9.49 -1.26 -25.33
C GLY A 132 10.70 -1.77 -24.56
N TYR A 133 11.80 -1.94 -25.28
CA TYR A 133 13.12 -2.28 -24.77
C TYR A 133 13.99 -1.04 -24.93
N LYS A 134 13.96 -0.12 -23.96
CA LYS A 134 14.92 0.97 -23.93
C LYS A 134 16.03 0.60 -22.97
N THR A 135 17.21 0.33 -23.52
CA THR A 135 18.45 0.65 -22.82
C THR A 135 18.50 2.16 -22.69
N ALA A 136 18.10 2.68 -21.53
CA ALA A 136 18.38 4.05 -21.15
C ALA A 136 19.89 4.27 -20.99
#